data_AF-A0A8J3BRX3-F1
#
_entry.id   AF-A0A8J3BRX3-F1
#
_cell.length_a   1.000
_cell.length_b   1.000
_cell.length_c   1.000
_cell.angle_alpha   90.00
_cell.angle_beta   90.00
_cell.angle_gamma   90.00
#
_symmetry.space_group_name_H-M   'P 1'
#
loop_
_entity.id
_entity.type
_entity.pdbx_description
1 polymer ?
#
loop_
_entity_poly.entity_id
_entity_poly.type
_entity_poly.pdbx_seq_one_letter_code
_entity_poly.pdbx_strand_id
1 'polypeptide(L)'
;MENDTRPSRSDVARTRAEWRDGWPAVLLLVVLAVITETGLFGADGDAAFAWSLAHLVPAGWIVVAQVRGLRRADEYQRRSQLEALAVGFAAVMSALYVIGLLQSADIGNLRQQVQITWIGGVLVWLAVRWLKTHRAA
;
A
#
# COMPACT_ATOMS: atom_id res chain seq x y z
N MET A 1 -0.30 -34.59 -21.72
CA MET A 1 0.67 -33.75 -21.00
C MET A 1 -0.09 -33.12 -19.85
N GLU A 2 -0.01 -33.75 -18.67
CA GLU A 2 -0.62 -33.24 -17.43
C GLU A 2 0.15 -31.97 -17.04
N ASN A 3 -0.54 -30.83 -16.97
CA ASN A 3 0.06 -29.56 -16.58
C ASN A 3 0.17 -29.52 -15.06
N ASP A 4 1.35 -29.83 -14.53
CA ASP A 4 1.64 -29.83 -13.09
C ASP A 4 1.77 -28.39 -12.57
N THR A 5 0.66 -27.64 -12.55
CA THR A 5 0.57 -26.29 -11.96
C THR A 5 0.43 -26.36 -10.44
N ARG A 6 1.12 -27.29 -9.78
CA ARG A 6 1.16 -27.32 -8.32
C ARG A 6 2.14 -26.27 -7.84
N PRO A 7 1.69 -25.21 -7.13
CA PRO A 7 2.60 -24.20 -6.63
C PRO A 7 3.65 -24.87 -5.76
N SER A 8 4.92 -24.60 -6.06
CA SER A 8 6.03 -25.25 -5.35
C SER A 8 5.93 -24.91 -3.86
N ARG A 9 6.35 -25.83 -2.99
CA ARG A 9 6.30 -25.60 -1.53
C ARG A 9 7.05 -24.32 -1.11
N SER A 10 8.02 -23.86 -1.90
CA SER A 10 8.75 -22.61 -1.64
C SER A 10 7.90 -21.37 -1.97
N ASP A 11 7.08 -21.43 -3.03
CA ASP A 11 6.20 -20.33 -3.44
C ASP A 11 5.07 -20.10 -2.44
N VAL A 12 4.50 -21.19 -1.90
CA VAL A 12 3.45 -21.13 -0.86
C VAL A 12 4.00 -20.60 0.48
N ALA A 13 5.22 -21.00 0.85
CA ALA A 13 5.89 -20.50 2.05
C ALA A 13 6.24 -19.00 1.93
N ARG A 14 6.67 -18.56 0.74
CA ARG A 14 6.96 -17.14 0.44
C ARG A 14 5.70 -16.27 0.47
N THR A 15 4.62 -16.68 -0.19
CA THR A 15 3.35 -15.92 -0.18
C THR A 15 2.79 -15.78 1.24
N ARG A 16 2.89 -16.84 2.07
CA ARG A 16 2.45 -16.79 3.46
C ARG A 16 3.32 -15.86 4.33
N ALA A 17 4.64 -15.82 4.10
CA ALA A 17 5.53 -14.92 4.82
C ALA A 17 5.26 -13.44 4.47
N GLU A 18 5.03 -13.14 3.18
CA GLU A 18 4.69 -11.79 2.73
C GLU A 18 3.32 -11.33 3.26
N TRP A 19 2.33 -12.23 3.26
CA TRP A 19 1.02 -11.95 3.85
C TRP A 19 1.10 -11.70 5.36
N ARG A 20 1.93 -12.46 6.08
CA ARG A 20 2.11 -12.30 7.53
C ARG A 20 2.81 -10.99 7.89
N ASP A 21 3.76 -10.54 7.08
CA ASP A 21 4.51 -9.30 7.35
C ASP A 21 3.71 -8.04 6.94
N GLY A 22 2.81 -8.13 5.95
CA GLY A 22 2.04 -6.99 5.43
C GLY A 22 0.63 -6.80 5.99
N TRP A 23 -0.10 -7.89 6.26
CA TRP A 23 -1.50 -7.82 6.67
C TRP A 23 -1.75 -7.08 8.00
N PRO A 24 -0.91 -7.24 9.05
CA PRO A 24 -1.08 -6.48 10.30
C PRO A 24 -1.01 -4.97 10.11
N ALA A 25 -0.13 -4.50 9.22
CA ALA A 25 0.03 -3.08 8.96
C ALA A 25 -1.18 -2.49 8.20
N VAL A 26 -1.74 -3.24 7.25
CA VAL A 26 -2.96 -2.85 6.54
C VAL A 26 -4.15 -2.79 7.49
N LEU A 27 -4.34 -3.81 8.33
CA LEU A 27 -5.41 -3.82 9.33
C LEU A 27 -5.30 -2.64 10.30
N LEU A 28 -4.08 -2.35 10.79
CA LEU A 28 -3.85 -1.22 11.68
C LEU A 28 -4.17 0.12 10.99
N LEU A 29 -3.83 0.26 9.72
CA LEU A 29 -4.18 1.43 8.91
C LEU A 29 -5.70 1.62 8.79
N VAL A 30 -6.44 0.55 8.51
CA VAL A 30 -7.90 0.58 8.40
C VAL A 30 -8.53 0.95 9.75
N VAL A 31 -8.07 0.35 10.85
CA VAL A 31 -8.59 0.66 12.19
C VAL A 31 -8.34 2.12 12.55
N LEU A 32 -7.13 2.64 12.31
CA LEU A 32 -6.80 4.04 12.58
C LEU A 32 -7.61 5.01 11.70
N ALA A 33 -7.81 4.68 10.42
CA ALA A 33 -8.64 5.49 9.54
C ALA A 33 -10.09 5.55 10.06
N VAL A 34 -10.67 4.43 10.49
CA VAL A 34 -12.00 4.40 11.10
C VAL A 34 -12.04 5.26 12.37
N ILE A 35 -11.06 5.13 13.27
CA ILE A 35 -10.98 5.92 14.50
C ILE A 35 -10.97 7.43 14.20
N THR A 36 -10.15 7.86 13.24
CA THR A 36 -9.99 9.28 12.92
C THR A 36 -11.16 9.86 12.14
N GLU A 37 -11.81 9.09 11.26
CA GLU A 37 -13.01 9.55 10.53
C GLU A 37 -14.26 9.59 11.42
N THR A 38 -14.39 8.65 12.35
CA THR A 38 -15.56 8.59 13.26
C THR A 38 -15.40 9.46 14.51
N GLY A 39 -14.19 9.93 14.82
CA GLY A 39 -13.91 10.66 16.05
C GLY A 39 -14.08 9.82 17.33
N LEU A 40 -14.00 8.49 17.22
CA LEU A 40 -14.39 7.53 18.27
C LEU A 40 -13.66 7.75 19.61
N PHE A 41 -12.46 8.33 19.57
CA PHE A 41 -11.60 8.60 20.73
C PHE A 41 -11.18 10.08 20.83
N GLY A 42 -12.06 10.99 20.38
CA GLY A 42 -11.85 12.44 20.43
C GLY A 42 -11.50 13.01 19.05
N ALA A 43 -12.28 14.00 18.61
CA ALA A 43 -12.14 14.65 17.32
C ALA A 43 -11.31 15.94 17.36
N ASP A 44 -11.03 16.47 18.56
CA ASP A 44 -10.43 17.80 18.75
C ASP A 44 -9.23 17.79 19.70
N GLY A 45 -8.32 18.75 19.52
CA GLY A 45 -7.16 18.99 20.40
C GLY A 45 -6.01 17.98 20.27
N ASP A 46 -5.26 17.79 21.35
CA ASP A 46 -4.04 16.98 21.39
C ASP A 46 -4.26 15.50 21.00
N ALA A 47 -5.46 14.97 21.27
CA ALA A 47 -5.83 13.62 20.89
C ALA A 47 -5.93 13.46 19.37
N ALA A 48 -6.55 14.40 18.67
CA ALA A 48 -6.66 14.37 17.21
C ALA A 48 -5.28 14.44 16.53
N PHE A 49 -4.36 15.21 17.11
CA PHE A 49 -2.97 15.26 16.65
C PHE A 49 -2.26 13.91 16.86
N ALA A 50 -2.40 13.30 18.04
CA ALA A 50 -1.82 11.99 18.33
C ALA A 50 -2.36 10.90 17.39
N TRP A 51 -3.67 10.89 17.12
CA TRP A 51 -4.29 9.96 16.16
C TRP A 51 -3.80 10.18 14.73
N SER A 52 -3.58 11.43 14.33
CA SER A 52 -3.01 11.76 13.02
C SER A 52 -1.58 11.23 12.89
N LEU A 53 -0.74 11.40 13.91
CA LEU A 53 0.62 10.86 13.91
C LEU A 53 0.65 9.33 13.94
N ALA A 54 -0.33 8.70 14.62
CA ALA A 54 -0.40 7.24 14.72
C ALA A 54 -0.47 6.56 13.33
N HIS A 55 -0.99 7.24 12.30
CA HIS A 55 -1.02 6.74 10.92
C HIS A 55 0.37 6.53 10.32
N LEU A 56 1.39 7.22 10.83
CA LEU A 56 2.77 7.06 10.36
C LEU A 56 3.35 5.69 10.75
N VAL A 57 2.86 5.08 11.85
CA VAL A 57 3.33 3.78 12.32
C VAL A 57 3.02 2.65 11.33
N PRO A 58 1.76 2.38 10.93
CA PRO A 58 1.47 1.36 9.93
C PRO A 58 2.05 1.71 8.56
N ALA A 59 2.10 2.99 8.18
CA ALA A 59 2.74 3.40 6.92
C ALA A 59 4.23 3.04 6.91
N GLY A 60 4.95 3.37 7.98
CA GLY A 60 6.36 2.99 8.16
C GLY A 60 6.56 1.47 8.21
N TRP A 61 5.64 0.75 8.86
CA TRP A 61 5.66 -0.72 8.86
C TRP A 61 5.54 -1.28 7.44
N ILE A 62 4.59 -0.80 6.63
CA ILE A 62 4.45 -1.24 5.23
C ILE A 62 5.77 -1.03 4.48
N VAL A 63 6.41 0.14 4.64
CA VAL A 63 7.71 0.42 4.02
C VAL A 63 8.77 -0.58 4.47
N VAL A 64 8.88 -0.83 5.78
CA VAL A 64 9.84 -1.80 6.32
C VAL A 64 9.57 -3.21 5.80
N ALA A 65 8.30 -3.63 5.74
CA ALA A 65 7.91 -4.92 5.18
C ALA A 65 8.31 -5.04 3.71
N GLN A 66 8.11 -3.98 2.90
CA GLN A 66 8.55 -3.97 1.50
C GLN A 66 10.06 -4.02 1.35
N VAL A 67 10.81 -3.25 2.16
CA VAL A 67 12.28 -3.30 2.14
C VAL A 67 12.79 -4.70 2.51
N ARG A 68 12.18 -5.34 3.50
CA ARG A 68 12.53 -6.72 3.89
C ARG A 68 12.16 -7.72 2.81
N GLY A 69 11.02 -7.54 2.14
CA GLY A 69 10.61 -8.34 0.99
C GLY A 69 11.62 -8.25 -0.15
N LEU A 70 11.97 -7.04 -0.57
CA LEU A 70 12.96 -6.78 -1.63
C LEU A 70 14.34 -7.37 -1.31
N ARG A 71 14.78 -7.33 -0.05
CA ARG A 71 16.06 -7.91 0.39
C ARG A 71 16.07 -9.44 0.38
N ARG A 72 14.90 -10.09 0.45
CA ARG A 72 14.74 -11.56 0.45
C ARG A 72 14.39 -12.11 -0.95
N ALA A 73 14.12 -11.23 -1.92
CA ALA A 73 13.68 -11.58 -3.25
C ALA A 73 14.85 -11.89 -4.19
N ASP A 74 14.62 -12.81 -5.11
CA ASP A 74 15.58 -13.18 -6.16
C ASP A 74 15.68 -12.03 -7.18
N GLU A 75 16.74 -11.97 -8.00
CA GLU A 75 16.96 -10.81 -8.90
C GLU A 75 15.77 -10.55 -9.84
N TYR A 76 15.17 -11.62 -10.40
CA TYR A 76 13.97 -11.50 -11.24
C TYR A 76 12.77 -10.94 -10.47
N GLN A 77 12.52 -11.45 -9.27
CA GLN A 77 11.41 -11.01 -8.42
C GLN A 77 11.61 -9.57 -7.95
N ARG A 78 12.84 -9.23 -7.53
CA ARG A 78 13.22 -7.89 -7.10
C ARG A 78 13.01 -6.87 -8.21
N ARG A 79 13.45 -7.18 -9.44
CA ARG A 79 13.22 -6.31 -10.61
C ARG A 79 11.73 -6.13 -10.88
N SER A 80 10.96 -7.21 -10.89
CA SER A 80 9.50 -7.15 -11.09
C SER A 80 8.81 -6.30 -10.02
N GLN A 81 9.18 -6.46 -8.75
CA GLN A 81 8.66 -5.67 -7.63
C GLN A 81 9.02 -4.18 -7.73
N LEU A 82 10.27 -3.85 -8.07
CA LEU A 82 10.71 -2.47 -8.24
C LEU A 82 10.01 -1.79 -9.41
N GLU A 83 9.85 -2.48 -10.54
CA GLU A 83 9.11 -1.95 -11.68
C GLU A 83 7.63 -1.72 -11.31
N ALA A 84 6.99 -2.63 -10.57
CA ALA A 84 5.64 -2.41 -10.08
C ALA A 84 5.54 -1.21 -9.13
N LEU A 85 6.53 -1.03 -8.25
CA LEU A 85 6.60 0.10 -7.32
C LEU A 85 6.80 1.43 -8.08
N ALA A 86 7.60 1.45 -9.15
CA ALA A 86 7.77 2.61 -10.01
C ALA A 86 6.45 3.02 -10.68
N VAL A 87 5.67 2.06 -11.17
CA VAL A 87 4.34 2.34 -11.76
C VAL A 87 3.37 2.90 -10.71
N GLY A 88 3.33 2.29 -9.52
CA GLY A 88 2.51 2.81 -8.41
C GLY A 88 2.94 4.22 -7.99
N PHE A 89 4.24 4.48 -7.90
CA PHE A 89 4.78 5.81 -7.59
C PHE A 89 4.39 6.85 -8.65
N ALA A 90 4.51 6.53 -9.94
CA ALA A 90 4.09 7.41 -11.02
C ALA A 90 2.58 7.74 -10.95
N ALA A 91 1.75 6.75 -10.62
CA ALA A 91 0.32 6.95 -10.42
C ALA A 91 0.03 7.90 -9.24
N VAL A 92 0.69 7.71 -8.09
CA VAL A 92 0.55 8.60 -6.91
C VAL A 92 1.00 10.03 -7.24
N MET A 93 2.17 10.20 -7.87
CA MET A 93 2.67 11.51 -8.26
C MET A 93 1.70 12.24 -9.19
N SER A 94 1.13 11.52 -10.16
CA SER A 94 0.14 12.08 -11.09
C SER A 94 -1.14 12.49 -10.36
N ALA A 95 -1.63 11.66 -9.44
CA ALA A 95 -2.81 11.97 -8.64
C ALA A 95 -2.58 13.16 -7.70
N LEU A 96 -1.41 13.26 -7.05
CA LEU A 96 -1.05 14.41 -6.22
C LEU A 96 -0.99 15.71 -7.04
N TYR A 97 -0.47 15.64 -8.27
CA TYR A 97 -0.48 16.79 -9.18
C TYR A 97 -1.91 17.24 -9.51
N VAL A 98 -2.81 16.29 -9.84
CA VAL A 98 -4.23 16.58 -10.08
C VAL A 98 -4.90 17.19 -8.85
N ILE A 99 -4.62 16.68 -7.65
CA ILE A 99 -5.13 17.24 -6.39
C ILE A 99 -4.67 18.68 -6.20
N GLY A 100 -3.39 18.97 -6.46
CA GLY A 100 -2.89 20.34 -6.39
C GLY A 100 -3.67 21.30 -7.29
N LEU A 101 -4.01 20.86 -8.51
CA LEU A 101 -4.85 21.64 -9.42
C LEU A 101 -6.28 21.80 -8.91
N LEU A 102 -6.90 20.73 -8.39
CA LEU A 102 -8.26 20.80 -7.84
C LEU A 102 -8.35 21.74 -6.63
N GLN A 103 -7.36 21.68 -5.74
CA GLN A 103 -7.29 22.55 -4.57
C GLN A 103 -7.03 24.00 -4.94
N SER A 104 -6.24 24.28 -5.99
CA SER A 104 -6.08 25.65 -6.50
C SER A 104 -7.36 26.26 -7.07
N ALA A 105 -8.35 25.42 -7.38
CA ALA A 105 -9.67 25.81 -7.87
C ALA A 105 -10.76 25.71 -6.77
N ASP A 106 -10.38 25.49 -5.51
CA ASP A 106 -11.28 25.25 -4.37
C ASP A 106 -12.25 24.06 -4.58
N ILE A 107 -11.83 23.05 -5.35
CA ILE A 107 -12.64 21.86 -5.65
C ILE A 107 -12.30 20.71 -4.70
N GLY A 108 -13.29 20.34 -3.88
CA GLY A 108 -13.30 19.11 -3.09
C GLY A 108 -12.49 19.16 -1.80
N ASN A 109 -12.55 18.07 -1.03
CA ASN A 109 -11.93 18.00 0.29
C ASN A 109 -10.51 17.41 0.21
N LEU A 110 -9.50 18.17 0.63
CA LEU A 110 -8.09 17.76 0.60
C LEU A 110 -7.83 16.45 1.35
N ARG A 111 -8.43 16.27 2.54
CA ARG A 111 -8.25 15.07 3.35
C ARG A 111 -8.72 13.83 2.58
N GLN A 112 -9.93 13.88 2.05
CA GLN A 112 -10.51 12.78 1.29
C GLN A 112 -9.71 12.50 0.00
N GLN A 113 -9.29 13.55 -0.70
CA GLN A 113 -8.49 13.44 -1.92
C GLN A 113 -7.13 12.75 -1.66
N VAL A 114 -6.42 13.13 -0.59
CA VAL A 114 -5.16 12.50 -0.20
C VAL A 114 -5.36 11.03 0.19
N GLN A 115 -6.41 10.71 0.93
CA GLN A 115 -6.74 9.32 1.28
C GLN A 115 -7.02 8.47 0.03
N ILE A 116 -7.85 8.96 -0.89
CA ILE A 116 -8.17 8.27 -2.15
C ILE A 116 -6.90 8.05 -2.97
N THR A 117 -6.01 9.05 -3.05
CA THR A 117 -4.75 8.94 -3.79
C THR A 117 -3.85 7.88 -3.20
N TRP A 118 -3.74 7.84 -1.87
CA TRP A 118 -2.92 6.85 -1.21
C TRP A 118 -3.45 5.42 -1.45
N ILE A 119 -4.76 5.21 -1.27
CA ILE A 119 -5.43 3.92 -1.53
C ILE A 119 -5.28 3.52 -3.00
N GLY A 120 -5.55 4.45 -3.92
CA GLY A 120 -5.45 4.22 -5.35
C GLY A 120 -4.03 3.84 -5.78
N GLY A 121 -3.02 4.51 -5.24
CA GLY A 121 -1.62 4.18 -5.46
C GLY A 121 -1.25 2.76 -5.02
N VAL A 122 -1.70 2.37 -3.82
CA VAL A 122 -1.50 1.01 -3.30
C VAL A 122 -2.21 -0.01 -4.19
N LEU A 123 -3.45 0.25 -4.61
CA LEU A 123 -4.21 -0.66 -5.48
C LEU A 123 -3.56 -0.81 -6.86
N VAL A 124 -3.10 0.27 -7.48
CA VAL A 124 -2.38 0.23 -8.76
C VAL A 124 -1.11 -0.60 -8.62
N TRP A 125 -0.34 -0.37 -7.56
CA TRP A 125 0.87 -1.14 -7.31
C TRP A 125 0.59 -2.63 -7.12
N LEU A 126 -0.41 -2.99 -6.31
CA LEU A 126 -0.81 -4.38 -6.10
C LEU A 126 -1.33 -5.04 -7.39
N ALA A 127 -2.11 -4.31 -8.20
CA ALA A 127 -2.62 -4.79 -9.47
C ALA A 127 -1.49 -5.06 -10.48
N VAL A 128 -0.54 -4.13 -10.61
CA VAL A 128 0.63 -4.30 -11.50
C VAL A 128 1.49 -5.47 -11.03
N ARG A 129 1.70 -5.59 -9.72
CA ARG A 129 2.43 -6.73 -9.13
C ARG A 129 1.74 -8.05 -9.45
N TRP A 130 0.42 -8.13 -9.27
CA TRP A 130 -0.38 -9.32 -9.55
C TRP A 130 -0.37 -9.70 -11.04
N LEU A 131 -0.51 -8.73 -11.94
CA LEU A 131 -0.43 -8.96 -13.38
C LEU A 131 0.93 -9.53 -13.80
N LYS A 132 2.02 -9.05 -13.18
CA LYS A 132 3.37 -9.54 -13.48
C LYS A 132 3.63 -10.94 -12.95
N THR A 133 3.08 -11.30 -11.78
CA THR A 133 3.23 -12.67 -11.26
C THR A 133 2.43 -13.67 -12.10
N HIS A 134 1.27 -13.30 -12.64
CA HIS A 134 0.43 -14.19 -13.45
C HIS A 134 0.93 -14.36 -14.89
N ARG A 135 1.67 -13.39 -15.44
CA ARG A 135 2.29 -13.51 -16.78
C ARG A 135 3.61 -14.28 -16.78
N ALA A 136 4.19 -14.51 -15.61
CA ALA A 136 5.46 -15.22 -15.46
C ALA A 136 5.30 -16.71 -15.11
N ALA A 137 4.05 -17.16 -14.90
CA ALA A 137 3.66 -18.56 -14.66
C ALA A 137 3.08 -19.17 -15.94
#